data_AF-A0A2E2I7E1-F1
#
_entry.id   AF-A0A2E2I7E1-F1
#
_cell.length_a   1.000
_cell.length_b   1.000
_cell.length_c   1.000
_cell.angle_alpha   90.00
_cell.angle_beta   90.00
_cell.angle_gamma   90.00
#
_symmetry.space_group_name_H-M   'P 1'
#
loop_
_entity.id
_entity.type
_entity.pdbx_description
1 polymer ?
#
loop_
_entity_poly.entity_id
_entity_poly.type
_entity_poly.pdbx_seq_one_letter_code
_entity_poly.pdbx_strand_id
1 'polypeptide(L)'
;MSAEEHYLDAIESEEAGDLEAALKHAKAAVKADPEHTNAWWMVSNLETPGGVPDLGQVSRSLNACKKVVELEPGRVDAWIRGGRLMVDHLGLHEDALHWWQSCREIAPEESVPIVEQTTILTEMGFYEEGMACLGTLFSENLDIGTSQLAKITQLHKTLEKAAMQDKNSHFRPWEKNNPGWTAIKMRCHKGPVSENMLFMLTTVPFLMAEVFVSRAIFGEGWTGFCLTSLLILVTVMFGMGFTRKLYHKVNRPAFNLLRAIQLEASAGKLVIPEDIRDTKLYMFLLSRHPLAFQQRYELIIKSGKSLPRNWKVSLPDFESHLDDIGYIEEEEDSELASYEEE
;
A
#
# COMPACT_ATOMS: atom_id res chain seq x y z
N MET A 1 34.26 9.86 -24.28
CA MET A 1 33.12 10.71 -23.94
C MET A 1 33.08 10.85 -22.44
N SER A 2 32.91 12.07 -21.95
CA SER A 2 32.74 12.36 -20.52
C SER A 2 31.42 11.76 -20.02
N ALA A 3 31.30 11.50 -18.72
CA ALA A 3 30.04 11.06 -18.13
C ALA A 3 28.92 12.10 -18.35
N GLU A 4 29.26 13.39 -18.29
CA GLU A 4 28.34 14.50 -18.56
C GLU A 4 27.87 14.51 -20.02
N GLU A 5 28.75 14.23 -20.99
CA GLU A 5 28.36 14.13 -22.40
C GLU A 5 27.34 13.01 -22.60
N HIS A 6 27.62 11.84 -22.02
CA HIS A 6 26.67 10.72 -22.06
C HIS A 6 25.35 11.04 -21.37
N TYR A 7 25.36 11.83 -20.30
CA TYR A 7 24.14 12.25 -19.62
C TYR A 7 23.33 13.24 -20.45
N LEU A 8 23.99 14.21 -21.10
CA LEU A 8 23.34 15.16 -22.02
C LEU A 8 22.73 14.46 -23.24
N ASP A 9 23.47 13.54 -23.87
CA ASP A 9 22.96 12.71 -24.97
C ASP A 9 21.70 11.94 -24.55
N ALA A 10 21.67 11.50 -23.29
CA ALA A 10 20.59 10.73 -22.74
C ALA A 10 19.33 11.58 -22.51
N ILE A 11 19.50 12.83 -22.05
CA ILE A 11 18.40 13.81 -21.95
C ILE A 11 17.85 14.14 -23.35
N GLU A 12 18.73 14.41 -24.32
CA GLU A 12 18.31 14.72 -25.69
C GLU A 12 17.51 13.55 -26.30
N SER A 13 17.95 12.32 -26.06
CA SER A 13 17.23 11.12 -26.50
C SER A 13 15.88 10.95 -25.80
N GLU A 14 15.77 11.28 -24.51
CA GLU A 14 14.51 11.25 -23.75
C GLU A 14 13.52 12.29 -24.30
N GLU A 15 13.97 13.52 -24.55
CA GLU A 15 13.18 14.59 -25.16
C GLU A 15 12.72 14.25 -26.59
N ALA A 16 13.56 13.53 -27.35
CA ALA A 16 13.21 12.99 -28.65
C ALA A 16 12.21 11.81 -28.59
N GLY A 17 11.95 11.27 -27.40
CA GLY A 17 11.05 10.13 -27.17
C GLY A 17 11.68 8.76 -27.44
N ASP A 18 12.99 8.69 -27.71
CA ASP A 18 13.73 7.43 -27.88
C ASP A 18 14.22 6.93 -26.51
N LEU A 19 13.33 6.25 -25.80
CA LEU A 19 13.60 5.74 -24.45
C LEU A 19 14.69 4.66 -24.43
N GLU A 20 14.86 3.89 -25.51
CA GLU A 20 15.89 2.86 -25.60
C GLU A 20 17.28 3.48 -25.74
N ALA A 21 17.42 4.48 -26.62
CA ALA A 21 18.64 5.26 -26.74
C ALA A 21 18.94 6.02 -25.44
N ALA A 22 17.94 6.69 -24.86
CA ALA A 22 18.09 7.40 -23.59
C ALA A 22 18.61 6.48 -22.48
N LEU A 23 18.03 5.29 -22.34
CA LEU A 23 18.48 4.31 -21.33
C LEU A 23 19.91 3.83 -21.60
N LYS A 24 20.30 3.67 -22.85
CA LYS A 24 21.66 3.28 -23.24
C LYS A 24 22.67 4.36 -22.89
N HIS A 25 22.38 5.62 -23.22
CA HIS A 25 23.24 6.76 -22.89
C HIS A 25 23.31 7.00 -21.37
N ALA A 26 22.20 6.88 -20.64
CA ALA A 26 22.17 6.96 -19.18
C ALA A 26 23.03 5.87 -18.52
N LYS A 27 22.96 4.62 -19.04
CA LYS A 27 23.81 3.51 -18.60
C LYS A 27 25.29 3.74 -18.91
N ALA A 28 25.60 4.41 -20.01
CA ALA A 28 26.97 4.79 -20.34
C ALA A 28 27.49 5.88 -19.40
N ALA A 29 26.65 6.84 -19.02
CA ALA A 29 26.98 7.89 -18.06
C ALA A 29 27.33 7.30 -16.68
N VAL A 30 26.48 6.44 -16.10
CA VAL A 30 26.78 5.80 -14.80
C VAL A 30 27.96 4.83 -14.85
N LYS A 31 28.32 4.33 -16.03
CA LYS A 31 29.51 3.49 -16.21
C LYS A 31 30.79 4.32 -16.30
N ALA A 32 30.71 5.51 -16.89
CA ALA A 32 31.82 6.46 -16.98
C ALA A 32 32.07 7.12 -15.62
N ASP A 33 31.01 7.48 -14.91
CA ASP A 33 31.04 8.02 -13.55
C ASP A 33 29.97 7.36 -12.67
N PRO A 34 30.37 6.41 -11.80
CA PRO A 34 29.48 5.76 -10.86
C PRO A 34 28.86 6.68 -9.79
N GLU A 35 29.44 7.86 -9.56
CA GLU A 35 28.97 8.83 -8.57
C GLU A 35 27.97 9.85 -9.16
N HIS A 36 27.65 9.73 -10.45
CA HIS A 36 26.73 10.63 -11.13
C HIS A 36 25.26 10.36 -10.74
N THR A 37 24.79 10.98 -9.65
CA THR A 37 23.45 10.77 -9.08
C THR A 37 22.31 10.97 -10.08
N ASN A 38 22.34 12.04 -10.88
CA ASN A 38 21.28 12.33 -11.85
C ASN A 38 21.17 11.28 -12.97
N ALA A 39 22.29 10.70 -13.39
CA ALA A 39 22.29 9.63 -14.38
C ALA A 39 21.66 8.35 -13.80
N TRP A 40 21.95 8.02 -12.53
CA TRP A 40 21.27 6.93 -11.82
C TRP A 40 19.77 7.18 -11.69
N TRP A 41 19.36 8.40 -11.35
CA TRP A 41 17.94 8.77 -11.31
C TRP A 41 17.27 8.56 -12.67
N MET A 42 17.93 8.97 -13.75
CA MET A 42 17.40 8.80 -15.10
C MET A 42 17.30 7.31 -15.49
N VAL A 43 18.28 6.48 -15.15
CA VAL A 43 18.19 5.02 -15.31
C VAL A 43 16.98 4.46 -14.56
N SER A 44 16.73 4.92 -13.33
CA SER A 44 15.57 4.49 -12.54
C SER A 44 14.25 4.82 -13.25
N ASN A 45 14.12 6.04 -13.80
CA ASN A 45 12.95 6.46 -14.58
C ASN A 45 12.74 5.59 -15.83
N LEU A 46 13.80 5.45 -16.63
CA LEU A 46 13.75 4.85 -17.95
C LEU A 46 13.62 3.33 -17.94
N GLU A 47 13.98 2.65 -16.84
CA GLU A 47 13.71 1.22 -16.66
C GLU A 47 12.22 0.92 -16.43
N THR A 48 11.44 1.91 -15.97
CA THR A 48 9.98 1.77 -15.75
C THR A 48 9.19 2.86 -16.47
N PRO A 49 9.23 2.94 -17.82
CA PRO A 49 8.60 4.01 -18.56
C PRO A 49 7.10 3.74 -18.74
N GLY A 50 6.30 4.00 -17.71
CA GLY A 50 4.82 4.01 -17.75
C GLY A 50 4.09 2.72 -18.17
N GLY A 51 4.80 1.69 -18.63
CA GLY A 51 4.26 0.40 -19.06
C GLY A 51 4.13 -0.60 -17.92
N VAL A 52 4.00 -1.89 -18.26
CA VAL A 52 3.99 -3.00 -17.30
C VAL A 52 5.40 -3.58 -17.20
N PRO A 53 6.25 -3.12 -16.25
CA PRO A 53 7.63 -3.54 -16.20
C PRO A 53 7.76 -4.99 -15.73
N ASP A 54 8.74 -5.68 -16.28
CA ASP A 54 9.13 -7.02 -15.83
C ASP A 54 9.97 -6.97 -14.53
N LEU A 55 10.22 -8.12 -13.93
CA LEU A 55 11.01 -8.25 -12.71
C LEU A 55 12.43 -7.70 -12.87
N GLY A 56 13.06 -7.90 -14.03
CA GLY A 56 14.42 -7.43 -14.30
C GLY A 56 14.49 -5.91 -14.36
N GLN A 57 13.54 -5.27 -15.02
CA GLN A 57 13.38 -3.82 -15.12
C GLN A 57 13.15 -3.20 -13.74
N VAL A 58 12.19 -3.71 -12.98
CA VAL A 58 11.90 -3.21 -11.63
C VAL A 58 13.12 -3.39 -10.71
N SER A 59 13.82 -4.53 -10.81
CA SER A 59 15.03 -4.77 -10.00
C SER A 59 16.17 -3.80 -10.35
N ARG A 60 16.37 -3.49 -11.63
CA ARG A 60 17.38 -2.49 -12.06
C ARG A 60 16.98 -1.08 -11.63
N SER A 61 15.71 -0.72 -11.76
CA SER A 61 15.18 0.57 -11.30
C SER A 61 15.34 0.74 -9.79
N LEU A 62 15.05 -0.30 -9.01
CA LEU A 62 15.24 -0.28 -7.56
C LEU A 62 16.72 -0.16 -7.18
N ASN A 63 17.62 -0.86 -7.88
CA ASN A 63 19.06 -0.73 -7.66
C ASN A 63 19.56 0.69 -7.97
N ALA A 64 19.03 1.31 -9.03
CA ALA A 64 19.32 2.70 -9.34
C ALA A 64 18.82 3.66 -8.25
N CYS A 65 17.61 3.46 -7.70
CA CYS A 65 17.14 4.24 -6.53
C CYS A 65 18.07 4.08 -5.32
N LYS A 66 18.50 2.85 -5.01
CA LYS A 66 19.46 2.59 -3.93
C LYS A 66 20.76 3.36 -4.13
N LYS A 67 21.29 3.38 -5.35
CA LYS A 67 22.49 4.16 -5.67
C LYS A 67 22.28 5.66 -5.53
N VAL A 68 21.12 6.19 -5.96
CA VAL A 68 20.80 7.61 -5.77
C VAL A 68 20.77 7.96 -4.28
N VAL A 69 20.11 7.15 -3.46
CA VAL A 69 20.02 7.35 -2.02
C VAL A 69 21.38 7.23 -1.33
N GLU A 70 22.24 6.30 -1.76
CA GLU A 70 23.61 6.17 -1.23
C GLU A 70 24.47 7.41 -1.54
N LEU A 71 24.30 8.02 -2.71
CA LEU A 71 25.07 9.19 -3.14
C LEU A 71 24.50 10.52 -2.62
N GLU A 72 23.19 10.62 -2.55
CA GLU A 72 22.45 11.81 -2.13
C GLU A 72 21.30 11.41 -1.18
N PRO A 73 21.58 11.16 0.11
CA PRO A 73 20.57 10.67 1.04
C PRO A 73 19.37 11.62 1.21
N GLY A 74 19.59 12.94 1.12
CA GLY A 74 18.54 13.96 1.23
C GLY A 74 17.54 13.98 0.06
N ARG A 75 17.76 13.14 -0.95
CA ARG A 75 16.93 13.06 -2.15
C ARG A 75 15.69 12.18 -1.93
N VAL A 76 14.66 12.77 -1.31
CA VAL A 76 13.41 12.08 -0.88
C VAL A 76 12.64 11.41 -2.03
N ASP A 77 12.67 11.96 -3.25
CA ASP A 77 12.01 11.35 -4.43
C ASP A 77 12.55 9.94 -4.76
N ALA A 78 13.84 9.70 -4.52
CA ALA A 78 14.47 8.38 -4.71
C ALA A 78 14.03 7.36 -3.65
N TRP A 79 13.91 7.80 -2.39
CA TRP A 79 13.32 6.99 -1.31
C TRP A 79 11.88 6.62 -1.64
N ILE A 80 11.07 7.61 -2.02
CA ILE A 80 9.65 7.40 -2.33
C ILE A 80 9.49 6.40 -3.48
N ARG A 81 10.27 6.57 -4.56
CA ARG A 81 10.22 5.64 -5.68
C ARG A 81 10.68 4.24 -5.29
N GLY A 82 11.82 4.13 -4.60
CA GLY A 82 12.35 2.85 -4.16
C GLY A 82 11.34 2.05 -3.32
N GLY A 83 10.72 2.70 -2.35
CA GLY A 83 9.71 2.09 -1.48
C GLY A 83 8.48 1.63 -2.26
N ARG A 84 7.97 2.44 -3.20
CA ARG A 84 6.87 2.04 -4.09
C ARG A 84 7.22 0.84 -4.97
N LEU A 85 8.42 0.80 -5.56
CA LEU A 85 8.87 -0.36 -6.33
C LEU A 85 8.93 -1.63 -5.48
N MET A 86 9.41 -1.53 -4.24
CA MET A 86 9.45 -2.66 -3.30
C MET A 86 8.05 -3.20 -2.97
N VAL A 87 7.10 -2.32 -2.66
CA VAL A 87 5.74 -2.70 -2.26
C VAL A 87 4.91 -3.13 -3.47
N ASP A 88 4.71 -2.22 -4.43
CA ASP A 88 3.73 -2.37 -5.51
C ASP A 88 4.16 -3.43 -6.53
N HIS A 89 5.45 -3.48 -6.85
CA HIS A 89 5.95 -4.34 -7.93
C HIS A 89 6.67 -5.60 -7.47
N LEU A 90 7.32 -5.59 -6.30
CA LEU A 90 8.10 -6.74 -5.83
C LEU A 90 7.46 -7.49 -4.67
N GLY A 91 6.55 -6.86 -3.92
CA GLY A 91 5.94 -7.44 -2.73
C GLY A 91 6.90 -7.60 -1.55
N LEU A 92 7.98 -6.82 -1.52
CA LEU A 92 9.01 -6.82 -0.46
C LEU A 92 8.55 -5.96 0.73
N HIS A 93 7.47 -6.37 1.40
CA HIS A 93 6.83 -5.56 2.44
C HIS A 93 7.73 -5.36 3.67
N GLU A 94 8.41 -6.42 4.13
CA GLU A 94 9.36 -6.33 5.25
C GLU A 94 10.54 -5.41 4.90
N ASP A 95 11.20 -5.61 3.77
CA ASP A 95 12.32 -4.75 3.34
C ASP A 95 11.87 -3.30 3.11
N ALA A 96 10.64 -3.10 2.61
CA ALA A 96 10.07 -1.77 2.45
C ALA A 96 9.85 -1.05 3.78
N LEU A 97 9.44 -1.76 4.85
CA LEU A 97 9.31 -1.14 6.18
C LEU A 97 10.65 -0.59 6.66
N HIS A 98 11.73 -1.36 6.51
CA HIS A 98 13.11 -0.90 6.82
C HIS A 98 13.51 0.27 5.93
N TRP A 99 13.25 0.20 4.62
CA TRP A 99 13.55 1.27 3.67
C TRP A 99 12.86 2.59 4.04
N TRP A 100 11.58 2.54 4.41
CA TRP A 100 10.85 3.72 4.86
C TRP A 100 11.34 4.24 6.21
N GLN A 101 11.77 3.35 7.11
CA GLN A 101 12.35 3.78 8.37
C GLN A 101 13.68 4.52 8.16
N SER A 102 14.57 4.00 7.31
CA SER A 102 15.79 4.72 6.94
C SER A 102 15.52 6.05 6.24
N CYS A 103 14.42 6.17 5.47
CA CYS A 103 13.99 7.46 4.94
C CYS A 103 13.63 8.46 6.05
N ARG A 104 12.99 8.00 7.14
CA ARG A 104 12.64 8.85 8.29
C ARG A 104 13.87 9.30 9.08
N GLU A 105 14.92 8.47 9.16
CA GLU A 105 16.20 8.85 9.78
C GLU A 105 16.84 10.04 9.04
N ILE A 106 16.72 10.09 7.70
CA ILE A 106 17.28 11.18 6.90
C ILE A 106 16.35 12.39 6.78
N ALA A 107 15.04 12.15 6.69
CA ALA A 107 14.01 13.15 6.49
C ALA A 107 12.84 12.92 7.47
N PRO A 108 13.00 13.25 8.76
CA PRO A 108 12.00 12.97 9.80
C PRO A 108 10.71 13.77 9.64
N GLU A 109 10.77 14.92 8.97
CA GLU A 109 9.60 15.79 8.74
C GLU A 109 8.65 15.26 7.64
N GLU A 110 9.06 14.22 6.89
CA GLU A 110 8.27 13.67 5.80
C GLU A 110 7.15 12.75 6.30
N SER A 111 5.90 13.06 5.91
CA SER A 111 4.73 12.27 6.28
C SER A 111 4.54 11.01 5.42
N VAL A 112 5.12 10.97 4.21
CA VAL A 112 4.94 9.86 3.25
C VAL A 112 5.42 8.51 3.82
N PRO A 113 6.63 8.38 4.40
CA PRO A 113 7.09 7.12 4.98
C PRO A 113 6.13 6.54 6.02
N ILE A 114 5.58 7.37 6.91
CA ILE A 114 4.66 6.92 7.98
C ILE A 114 3.35 6.40 7.39
N VAL A 115 2.80 7.11 6.40
CA VAL A 115 1.57 6.69 5.72
C VAL A 115 1.77 5.36 4.99
N GLU A 116 2.92 5.17 4.34
CA GLU A 116 3.23 3.91 3.65
C GLU A 116 3.54 2.75 4.62
N GLN A 117 4.31 2.99 5.68
CA GLN A 117 4.54 2.01 6.75
C GLN A 117 3.21 1.56 7.38
N THR A 118 2.34 2.51 7.73
CA THR A 118 1.00 2.24 8.26
C THR A 118 0.17 1.40 7.29
N THR A 119 0.25 1.69 5.99
CA THR A 119 -0.46 0.95 4.94
C THR A 119 0.01 -0.51 4.90
N ILE A 120 1.34 -0.72 4.83
CA ILE A 120 1.95 -2.04 4.81
C ILE A 120 1.56 -2.85 6.06
N LEU A 121 1.66 -2.26 7.25
CA LEU A 121 1.29 -2.89 8.51
C LEU A 121 -0.20 -3.28 8.54
N THR A 122 -1.08 -2.39 8.09
CA THR A 122 -2.53 -2.64 8.02
C THR A 122 -2.86 -3.79 7.06
N GLU A 123 -2.21 -3.85 5.90
CA GLU A 123 -2.42 -4.90 4.91
C GLU A 123 -1.93 -6.27 5.42
N MET A 124 -0.74 -6.30 6.04
CA MET A 124 -0.18 -7.49 6.67
C MET A 124 -0.94 -7.94 7.93
N GLY A 125 -1.77 -7.06 8.51
CA GLY A 125 -2.60 -7.36 9.68
C GLY A 125 -1.94 -7.05 11.02
N PHE A 126 -0.85 -6.28 11.03
CA PHE A 126 -0.19 -5.71 12.20
C PHE A 126 -0.89 -4.41 12.60
N TYR A 127 -2.12 -4.54 13.12
CA TYR A 127 -2.99 -3.40 13.39
C TYR A 127 -2.56 -2.57 14.60
N GLU A 128 -1.89 -3.18 15.59
CA GLU A 128 -1.43 -2.48 16.78
C GLU A 128 -0.23 -1.59 16.42
N GLU A 129 0.75 -2.16 15.72
CA GLU A 129 1.92 -1.47 15.20
C GLU A 129 1.50 -0.41 14.18
N GLY A 130 0.54 -0.72 13.29
CA GLY A 130 0.01 0.25 12.34
C GLY A 130 -0.70 1.42 13.01
N MET A 131 -1.41 1.19 14.13
CA MET A 131 -2.03 2.28 14.89
C MET A 131 -0.98 3.15 15.60
N ALA A 132 0.04 2.53 16.20
CA ALA A 132 1.14 3.27 16.81
C ALA A 132 1.88 4.13 15.79
N CYS A 133 2.25 3.55 14.64
CA CYS A 133 2.88 4.25 13.53
C CYS A 133 2.00 5.39 12.99
N LEU A 134 0.70 5.19 12.82
CA LEU A 134 -0.18 6.29 12.41
C LEU A 134 -0.31 7.38 13.48
N GLY A 135 -0.18 7.02 14.76
CA GLY A 135 -0.18 7.95 15.87
C GLY A 135 1.00 8.92 15.83
N THR A 136 2.18 8.46 15.39
CA THR A 136 3.39 9.31 15.32
C THR A 136 3.21 10.48 14.36
N LEU A 137 2.45 10.27 13.27
CA LEU A 137 2.10 11.34 12.32
C LEU A 137 1.43 12.54 13.01
N PHE A 138 0.56 12.28 14.00
CA PHE A 138 -0.16 13.32 14.72
C PHE A 138 0.63 13.87 15.91
N SER A 139 1.44 13.04 16.58
CA SER A 139 2.26 13.51 17.71
C SER A 139 3.42 14.40 17.24
N GLU A 140 4.03 14.07 16.10
CA GLU A 140 5.14 14.83 15.50
C GLU A 140 4.65 16.06 14.71
N ASN A 141 3.32 16.31 14.63
CA ASN A 141 2.70 17.44 13.91
C ASN A 141 3.20 17.60 12.46
N LEU A 142 3.45 16.50 11.76
CA LEU A 142 4.00 16.52 10.41
C LEU A 142 3.01 17.15 9.41
N ASP A 143 3.54 17.81 8.38
CA ASP A 143 2.69 18.38 7.34
C ASP A 143 2.04 17.28 6.51
N ILE A 144 0.71 17.31 6.46
CA ILE A 144 -0.11 16.33 5.76
C ILE A 144 -0.64 16.96 4.49
N GLY A 145 -0.09 16.53 3.36
CA GLY A 145 -0.64 16.89 2.06
C GLY A 145 -2.13 16.52 1.94
N THR A 146 -2.92 17.41 1.34
CA THR A 146 -4.37 17.21 1.13
C THR A 146 -4.70 15.91 0.40
N SER A 147 -3.81 15.44 -0.47
CA SER A 147 -3.91 14.15 -1.17
C SER A 147 -3.83 12.93 -0.24
N GLN A 148 -3.09 13.04 0.86
CA GLN A 148 -2.89 11.95 1.83
C GLN A 148 -3.97 11.91 2.90
N LEU A 149 -4.62 13.04 3.20
CA LEU A 149 -5.63 13.13 4.25
C LEU A 149 -6.76 12.11 4.10
N ALA A 150 -7.21 11.86 2.86
CA ALA A 150 -8.23 10.85 2.58
C ALA A 150 -7.74 9.42 2.89
N LYS A 151 -6.50 9.09 2.51
CA LYS A 151 -5.85 7.80 2.79
C LYS A 151 -5.68 7.62 4.30
N ILE A 152 -5.16 8.62 5.01
CA ILE A 152 -4.98 8.64 6.46
C ILE A 152 -6.32 8.42 7.19
N THR A 153 -7.36 9.15 6.80
CA THR A 153 -8.70 9.01 7.41
C THR A 153 -9.24 7.59 7.22
N GLN A 154 -9.03 7.00 6.04
CA GLN A 154 -9.42 5.62 5.76
C GLN A 154 -8.61 4.61 6.59
N LEU A 155 -7.29 4.81 6.71
CA LEU A 155 -6.41 3.97 7.52
C LEU A 155 -6.81 4.02 8.99
N HIS A 156 -6.95 5.21 9.56
CA HIS A 156 -7.39 5.43 10.94
C HIS A 156 -8.71 4.68 11.22
N LYS A 157 -9.72 4.86 10.35
CA LYS A 157 -11.01 4.17 10.49
C LYS A 157 -10.89 2.65 10.38
N THR A 158 -9.94 2.15 9.60
CA THR A 158 -9.71 0.71 9.45
C THR A 158 -9.02 0.13 10.67
N LEU A 159 -8.00 0.82 11.17
CA LEU A 159 -7.25 0.46 12.37
C LEU A 159 -8.13 0.52 13.63
N GLU A 160 -8.95 1.56 13.78
CA GLU A 160 -9.89 1.69 14.91
C GLU A 160 -10.89 0.53 14.93
N LYS A 161 -11.46 0.19 13.78
CA LYS A 161 -12.36 -0.97 13.66
C LYS A 161 -11.67 -2.30 13.91
N ALA A 162 -10.38 -2.40 13.60
CA ALA A 162 -9.60 -3.59 13.86
C ALA A 162 -9.27 -3.70 15.36
N ALA A 163 -8.93 -2.59 16.02
CA ALA A 163 -8.67 -2.53 17.46
C ALA A 163 -9.91 -2.89 18.31
N MET A 164 -11.11 -2.57 17.83
CA MET A 164 -12.38 -2.97 18.46
C MET A 164 -12.71 -4.46 18.28
N GLN A 165 -12.04 -5.18 17.39
CA GLN A 165 -12.25 -6.63 17.20
C GLN A 165 -11.37 -7.42 18.17
N ASP A 166 -11.83 -8.62 18.53
CA ASP A 166 -11.02 -9.53 19.34
C ASP A 166 -9.74 -9.91 18.58
N LYS A 167 -8.57 -9.82 19.25
CA LYS A 167 -7.25 -10.09 18.66
C LYS A 167 -7.18 -11.48 18.03
N ASN A 168 -7.87 -12.46 18.62
CA ASN A 168 -7.92 -13.84 18.14
C ASN A 168 -8.73 -14.01 16.85
N SER A 169 -9.51 -13.00 16.46
CA SER A 169 -10.31 -13.02 15.22
C SER A 169 -9.52 -12.59 13.98
N HIS A 170 -8.32 -12.03 14.16
CA HIS A 170 -7.48 -11.59 13.06
C HIS A 170 -6.83 -12.79 12.35
N PHE A 171 -6.80 -12.70 11.02
CA PHE A 171 -6.17 -13.73 10.22
C PHE A 171 -4.65 -13.52 10.19
N ARG A 172 -3.94 -14.49 10.75
CA ARG A 172 -2.48 -14.58 10.78
C ARG A 172 -2.03 -15.73 9.89
N PRO A 173 -1.49 -15.47 8.67
CA PRO A 173 -1.23 -16.55 7.73
C PRO A 173 -0.18 -17.56 8.22
N TRP A 174 0.81 -17.13 9.01
CA TRP A 174 1.85 -18.01 9.55
C TRP A 174 1.31 -19.05 10.55
N GLU A 175 0.12 -18.84 11.12
CA GLU A 175 -0.55 -19.79 12.00
C GLU A 175 -1.38 -20.80 11.20
N LYS A 176 -0.87 -22.02 11.03
CA LYS A 176 -1.53 -23.07 10.23
C LYS A 176 -2.94 -23.46 10.74
N ASN A 177 -3.19 -23.33 12.05
CA ASN A 177 -4.45 -23.71 12.68
C ASN A 177 -5.47 -22.54 12.77
N ASN A 178 -5.17 -21.40 12.14
CA ASN A 178 -6.07 -20.24 12.19
C ASN A 178 -7.39 -20.51 11.45
N PRO A 179 -8.57 -20.16 12.01
CA PRO A 179 -9.87 -20.37 11.37
C PRO A 179 -10.04 -19.63 10.04
N GLY A 180 -9.21 -18.63 9.74
CA GLY A 180 -9.23 -17.99 8.42
C GLY A 180 -8.89 -18.96 7.28
N TRP A 181 -8.06 -19.98 7.50
CA TRP A 181 -7.74 -20.99 6.48
C TRP A 181 -8.96 -21.84 6.11
N THR A 182 -9.79 -22.23 7.08
CA THR A 182 -11.01 -22.99 6.81
C THR A 182 -12.01 -22.13 6.03
N ALA A 183 -12.15 -20.85 6.37
CA ALA A 183 -12.99 -19.90 5.64
C ALA A 183 -12.53 -19.70 4.18
N ILE A 184 -11.22 -19.67 3.93
CA ILE A 184 -10.65 -19.62 2.58
C ILE A 184 -10.99 -20.88 1.80
N LYS A 185 -10.73 -22.08 2.36
CA LYS A 185 -11.02 -23.35 1.69
C LYS A 185 -12.48 -23.49 1.28
N MET A 186 -13.41 -23.03 2.10
CA MET A 186 -14.85 -23.06 1.78
C MET A 186 -15.25 -22.18 0.59
N ARG A 187 -14.48 -21.14 0.25
CA ARG A 187 -14.82 -20.16 -0.81
C ARG A 187 -13.81 -20.06 -1.95
N CYS A 188 -12.71 -20.79 -1.91
CA CYS A 188 -11.60 -20.68 -2.87
C CYS A 188 -11.98 -20.96 -4.33
N HIS A 189 -13.00 -21.79 -4.59
CA HIS A 189 -13.43 -22.11 -5.96
C HIS A 189 -14.30 -21.04 -6.62
N LYS A 190 -14.69 -19.99 -5.90
CA LYS A 190 -15.49 -18.87 -6.44
C LYS A 190 -14.66 -17.58 -6.41
N GLY A 191 -14.74 -16.80 -7.49
CA GLY A 191 -14.12 -15.47 -7.53
C GLY A 191 -14.73 -14.51 -6.49
N PRO A 192 -14.05 -13.40 -6.19
CA PRO A 192 -14.60 -12.37 -5.33
C PRO A 192 -15.83 -11.74 -5.99
N VAL A 193 -16.81 -11.37 -5.17
CA VAL A 193 -18.05 -10.79 -5.66
C VAL A 193 -17.86 -9.27 -5.77
N SER A 194 -18.15 -8.67 -6.93
CA SER A 194 -18.04 -7.22 -7.10
C SER A 194 -19.13 -6.46 -6.34
N GLU A 195 -18.83 -5.22 -5.94
CA GLU A 195 -19.81 -4.35 -5.25
C GLU A 195 -21.05 -4.14 -6.10
N ASN A 196 -20.89 -3.91 -7.40
CA ASN A 196 -22.00 -3.73 -8.34
C ASN A 196 -22.89 -4.96 -8.45
N MET A 197 -22.30 -6.17 -8.45
CA MET A 197 -23.08 -7.41 -8.47
C MET A 197 -23.88 -7.59 -7.18
N LEU A 198 -23.30 -7.26 -6.03
CA LEU A 198 -24.03 -7.29 -4.76
C LEU A 198 -25.15 -6.25 -4.74
N PHE A 199 -24.90 -5.01 -5.19
CA PHE A 199 -25.91 -3.96 -5.27
C PHE A 199 -27.08 -4.38 -6.18
N MET A 200 -26.78 -4.97 -7.34
CA MET A 200 -27.79 -5.50 -8.25
C MET A 200 -28.59 -6.65 -7.62
N LEU A 201 -27.96 -7.51 -6.83
CA LEU A 201 -28.64 -8.64 -6.20
C LEU A 201 -29.48 -8.22 -4.98
N THR A 202 -28.98 -7.27 -4.19
CA THR A 202 -29.61 -6.89 -2.93
C THR A 202 -30.52 -5.69 -3.10
N THR A 203 -30.05 -4.57 -3.66
CA THR A 203 -30.75 -3.28 -3.61
C THR A 203 -31.74 -3.10 -4.75
N VAL A 204 -31.38 -3.53 -5.97
CA VAL A 204 -32.24 -3.35 -7.15
C VAL A 204 -33.62 -4.03 -7.03
N PRO A 205 -33.76 -5.25 -6.47
CA PRO A 205 -35.08 -5.83 -6.24
C PRO A 205 -35.97 -4.98 -5.32
N PHE A 206 -35.40 -4.34 -4.30
CA PHE A 206 -36.15 -3.42 -3.44
C PHE A 206 -36.53 -2.14 -4.18
N LEU A 207 -35.64 -1.56 -4.98
CA LEU A 207 -35.95 -0.38 -5.80
C LEU A 207 -37.08 -0.67 -6.80
N MET A 208 -37.05 -1.85 -7.43
CA MET A 208 -38.12 -2.27 -8.34
C MET A 208 -39.45 -2.42 -7.58
N ALA A 209 -39.45 -3.09 -6.43
CA ALA A 209 -40.65 -3.25 -5.61
C ALA A 209 -41.20 -1.89 -5.14
N GLU A 210 -40.31 -0.98 -4.74
CA GLU A 210 -40.64 0.37 -4.32
C GLU A 210 -41.34 1.14 -5.44
N VAL A 211 -40.80 1.13 -6.66
CA VAL A 211 -41.39 1.81 -7.83
C VAL A 211 -42.77 1.25 -8.19
N PHE A 212 -42.98 -0.07 -8.06
CA PHE A 212 -44.30 -0.67 -8.31
C PHE A 212 -45.32 -0.28 -7.24
N VAL A 213 -44.92 -0.26 -5.97
CA VAL A 213 -45.80 0.05 -4.84
C VAL A 213 -46.04 1.56 -4.69
N SER A 214 -45.10 2.38 -5.11
CA SER A 214 -45.15 3.84 -4.92
C SER A 214 -46.32 4.49 -5.64
N ARG A 215 -46.73 3.97 -6.81
CA ARG A 215 -47.92 4.43 -7.55
C ARG A 215 -49.20 4.19 -6.77
N ALA A 216 -49.26 3.11 -5.99
CA ALA A 216 -50.43 2.79 -5.17
C ALA A 216 -50.49 3.62 -3.87
N ILE A 217 -49.34 4.01 -3.32
CA ILE A 217 -49.27 4.73 -2.03
C ILE A 217 -49.34 6.26 -2.21
N PHE A 218 -48.57 6.82 -3.14
CA PHE A 218 -48.41 8.28 -3.25
C PHE A 218 -49.30 8.91 -4.34
N GLY A 219 -50.01 8.08 -5.11
CA GLY A 219 -50.90 8.52 -6.19
C GLY A 219 -50.16 9.12 -7.40
N GLU A 220 -50.94 9.61 -8.36
CA GLU A 220 -50.44 10.27 -9.57
C GLU A 220 -50.38 11.80 -9.36
N GLY A 221 -49.27 12.43 -9.77
CA GLY A 221 -49.09 13.88 -9.69
C GLY A 221 -47.66 14.29 -9.34
N TRP A 222 -47.40 15.61 -9.38
CA TRP A 222 -46.08 16.18 -9.09
C TRP A 222 -45.59 15.88 -7.66
N THR A 223 -46.50 15.94 -6.68
CA THR A 223 -46.21 15.63 -5.28
C THR A 223 -45.83 14.17 -5.08
N GLY A 224 -46.57 13.25 -5.71
CA GLY A 224 -46.26 11.83 -5.75
C GLY A 224 -44.86 11.60 -6.34
N PHE A 225 -44.56 12.19 -7.50
CA PHE A 225 -43.25 12.10 -8.13
C PHE A 225 -42.10 12.59 -7.24
N CYS A 226 -42.27 13.70 -6.52
CA CYS A 226 -41.25 14.18 -5.60
C CYS A 226 -41.03 13.22 -4.42
N LEU A 227 -42.11 12.69 -3.83
CA LEU A 227 -42.02 11.76 -2.70
C LEU A 227 -41.42 10.42 -3.11
N THR A 228 -41.77 9.89 -4.28
CA THR A 228 -41.16 8.66 -4.81
C THR A 228 -39.68 8.86 -5.11
N SER A 229 -39.31 10.00 -5.71
CA SER A 229 -37.90 10.31 -5.99
C SER A 229 -37.08 10.44 -4.70
N LEU A 230 -37.64 11.05 -3.65
CA LEU A 230 -36.99 11.15 -2.34
C LEU A 230 -36.83 9.76 -1.69
N LEU A 231 -37.86 8.92 -1.76
CA LEU A 231 -37.82 7.55 -1.23
C LEU A 231 -36.73 6.73 -1.93
N ILE A 232 -36.66 6.80 -3.27
CA ILE A 232 -35.63 6.12 -4.08
C ILE A 232 -34.23 6.60 -3.68
N LEU A 233 -34.05 7.90 -3.45
CA LEU A 233 -32.76 8.45 -3.04
C LEU A 233 -32.33 7.90 -1.67
N VAL A 234 -33.26 7.80 -0.72
CA VAL A 234 -33.01 7.22 0.61
C VAL A 234 -32.69 5.73 0.52
N THR A 235 -33.43 4.96 -0.29
CA THR A 235 -33.19 3.52 -0.44
C THR A 235 -31.88 3.23 -1.18
N VAL A 236 -31.50 4.05 -2.16
CA VAL A 236 -30.18 3.98 -2.82
C VAL A 236 -29.06 4.29 -1.81
N MET A 237 -29.17 5.35 -1.01
CA MET A 237 -28.16 5.68 0.01
C MET A 237 -27.98 4.55 1.04
N PHE A 238 -29.07 4.03 1.59
CA PHE A 238 -29.02 2.92 2.54
C PHE A 238 -28.51 1.64 1.89
N GLY A 239 -28.98 1.35 0.67
CA GLY A 239 -28.58 0.21 -0.13
C GLY A 239 -27.08 0.21 -0.42
N MET A 240 -26.49 1.34 -0.80
CA MET A 240 -25.04 1.48 -0.99
C MET A 240 -24.28 1.20 0.31
N GLY A 241 -24.71 1.78 1.44
CA GLY A 241 -24.07 1.54 2.74
C GLY A 241 -24.15 0.07 3.18
N PHE A 242 -25.29 -0.57 3.00
CA PHE A 242 -25.49 -2.00 3.29
C PHE A 242 -24.65 -2.89 2.36
N THR A 243 -24.64 -2.59 1.06
CA THR A 243 -23.88 -3.33 0.04
C THR A 243 -22.40 -3.31 0.37
N ARG A 244 -21.83 -2.15 0.75
CA ARG A 244 -20.42 -2.05 1.17
C ARG A 244 -20.09 -2.93 2.37
N LYS A 245 -20.95 -2.92 3.41
CA LYS A 245 -20.76 -3.80 4.58
C LYS A 245 -20.82 -5.28 4.20
N LEU A 246 -21.77 -5.64 3.34
CA LEU A 246 -21.92 -7.01 2.87
C LEU A 246 -20.75 -7.46 1.99
N TYR A 247 -20.25 -6.58 1.11
CA TYR A 247 -19.08 -6.79 0.27
C TYR A 247 -17.86 -7.20 1.11
N HIS A 248 -17.53 -6.44 2.15
CA HIS A 248 -16.41 -6.77 3.03
C HIS A 248 -16.61 -8.12 3.73
N LYS A 249 -17.83 -8.41 4.21
CA LYS A 249 -18.12 -9.68 4.90
C LYS A 249 -18.02 -10.89 3.96
N VAL A 250 -18.54 -10.76 2.75
CA VAL A 250 -18.56 -11.82 1.72
C VAL A 250 -17.16 -12.09 1.18
N ASN A 251 -16.36 -11.04 0.96
CA ASN A 251 -15.02 -11.13 0.41
C ASN A 251 -13.92 -11.25 1.47
N ARG A 252 -14.25 -11.35 2.76
CA ARG A 252 -13.27 -11.57 3.85
C ARG A 252 -12.28 -12.69 3.55
N PRO A 253 -12.68 -13.87 3.02
CA PRO A 253 -11.72 -14.91 2.66
C PRO A 253 -10.77 -14.52 1.52
N ALA A 254 -11.23 -13.69 0.57
CA ALA A 254 -10.36 -13.16 -0.49
C ALA A 254 -9.30 -12.21 0.08
N PHE A 255 -9.68 -11.31 0.99
CA PHE A 255 -8.72 -10.43 1.68
C PHE A 255 -7.71 -11.22 2.54
N ASN A 256 -8.16 -12.25 3.22
CA ASN A 256 -7.27 -13.14 3.97
C ASN A 256 -6.28 -13.85 3.03
N LEU A 257 -6.75 -14.37 1.90
CA LEU A 257 -5.86 -15.02 0.93
C LEU A 257 -4.87 -14.03 0.31
N LEU A 258 -5.31 -12.80 0.00
CA LEU A 258 -4.44 -11.72 -0.48
C LEU A 258 -3.32 -11.43 0.53
N ARG A 259 -3.66 -11.30 1.82
CA ARG A 259 -2.68 -11.14 2.90
C ARG A 259 -1.69 -12.30 2.96
N ALA A 260 -2.15 -13.53 2.77
CA ALA A 260 -1.25 -14.68 2.73
C ALA A 260 -0.28 -14.62 1.54
N ILE A 261 -0.76 -14.19 0.35
CA ILE A 261 0.08 -13.99 -0.84
C ILE A 261 1.14 -12.92 -0.58
N GLN A 262 0.75 -11.78 0.00
CA GLN A 262 1.68 -10.69 0.36
C GLN A 262 2.73 -11.15 1.37
N LEU A 263 2.33 -11.93 2.39
CA LEU A 263 3.27 -12.49 3.38
C LEU A 263 4.27 -13.44 2.72
N GLU A 264 3.82 -14.35 1.87
CA GLU A 264 4.70 -15.26 1.15
C GLU A 264 5.69 -14.52 0.25
N ALA A 265 5.20 -13.49 -0.46
CA ALA A 265 6.03 -12.65 -1.30
C ALA A 265 7.08 -11.89 -0.47
N SER A 266 6.69 -11.34 0.68
CA SER A 266 7.59 -10.63 1.60
C SER A 266 8.65 -11.56 2.17
N ALA A 267 8.23 -12.65 2.81
CA ALA A 267 9.14 -13.58 3.49
C ALA A 267 9.98 -14.44 2.52
N GLY A 268 9.60 -14.50 1.24
CA GLY A 268 10.23 -15.37 0.23
C GLY A 268 10.07 -16.86 0.53
N LYS A 269 9.02 -17.23 1.27
CA LYS A 269 8.77 -18.59 1.78
C LYS A 269 7.30 -18.97 1.68
N LEU A 270 7.04 -20.26 1.51
CA LEU A 270 5.71 -20.81 1.29
C LEU A 270 4.98 -21.09 2.61
N VAL A 271 3.72 -20.67 2.65
CA VAL A 271 2.74 -20.75 3.75
C VAL A 271 1.40 -21.29 3.23
N ILE A 272 0.95 -20.82 2.07
CA ILE A 272 -0.28 -21.20 1.38
C ILE A 272 -0.17 -22.68 0.93
N PRO A 273 -1.11 -23.51 1.37
CA PRO A 273 -1.24 -24.90 0.94
C PRO A 273 -1.43 -25.06 -0.59
N GLU A 274 -0.90 -26.14 -1.16
CA GLU A 274 -0.99 -26.45 -2.59
C GLU A 274 -2.44 -26.58 -3.09
N ASP A 275 -3.35 -27.11 -2.25
CA ASP A 275 -4.78 -27.25 -2.59
C ASP A 275 -5.47 -25.92 -2.88
N ILE A 276 -4.93 -24.80 -2.37
CA ILE A 276 -5.48 -23.46 -2.58
C ILE A 276 -4.88 -22.80 -3.83
N ARG A 277 -3.67 -23.18 -4.26
CA ARG A 277 -2.96 -22.50 -5.36
C ARG A 277 -3.64 -22.70 -6.72
N ASP A 278 -4.25 -23.85 -6.97
CA ASP A 278 -4.94 -24.12 -8.24
C ASP A 278 -6.38 -23.57 -8.28
N THR A 279 -6.79 -22.82 -7.25
CA THR A 279 -8.17 -22.35 -7.13
C THR A 279 -8.42 -21.07 -7.94
N LYS A 280 -9.66 -20.89 -8.40
CA LYS A 280 -10.07 -19.69 -9.17
C LYS A 280 -9.84 -18.40 -8.40
N LEU A 281 -10.07 -18.40 -7.08
CA LEU A 281 -9.86 -17.23 -6.24
C LEU A 281 -8.38 -16.83 -6.19
N TYR A 282 -7.50 -17.80 -5.98
CA TYR A 282 -6.06 -17.56 -5.96
C TYR A 282 -5.56 -17.00 -7.29
N MET A 283 -5.93 -17.65 -8.41
CA MET A 283 -5.53 -17.22 -9.75
C MET A 283 -6.05 -15.81 -10.07
N PHE A 284 -7.28 -15.49 -9.67
CA PHE A 284 -7.84 -14.15 -9.83
C PHE A 284 -7.04 -13.11 -9.06
N LEU A 285 -6.70 -13.36 -7.80
CA LEU A 285 -5.93 -12.43 -6.97
C LEU A 285 -4.51 -12.25 -7.54
N LEU A 286 -3.84 -13.35 -7.92
CA LEU A 286 -2.49 -13.29 -8.47
C LEU A 286 -2.44 -12.49 -9.78
N SER A 287 -3.42 -12.67 -10.67
CA SER A 287 -3.48 -11.93 -11.94
C SER A 287 -3.67 -10.41 -11.80
N ARG A 288 -4.09 -9.93 -10.62
CA ARG A 288 -4.29 -8.50 -10.33
C ARG A 288 -3.00 -7.80 -9.91
N HIS A 289 -1.98 -8.55 -9.50
CA HIS A 289 -0.68 -7.98 -9.17
C HIS A 289 0.11 -7.61 -10.43
N PRO A 290 1.07 -6.68 -10.35
CA PRO A 290 1.93 -6.35 -11.48
C PRO A 290 2.74 -7.54 -11.99
N LEU A 291 3.18 -7.46 -13.26
CA LEU A 291 3.94 -8.54 -13.90
C LEU A 291 5.22 -8.91 -13.13
N ALA A 292 5.99 -7.90 -12.69
CA ALA A 292 7.18 -8.10 -11.86
C ALA A 292 6.89 -8.92 -10.59
N PHE A 293 5.75 -8.66 -9.93
CA PHE A 293 5.34 -9.38 -8.73
C PHE A 293 5.04 -10.83 -9.07
N GLN A 294 4.28 -11.08 -10.14
CA GLN A 294 3.92 -12.43 -10.58
C GLN A 294 5.17 -13.26 -10.91
N GLN A 295 6.12 -12.68 -11.65
CA GLN A 295 7.38 -13.34 -12.02
C GLN A 295 8.22 -13.67 -10.78
N ARG A 296 8.37 -12.72 -9.84
CA ARG A 296 9.11 -12.96 -8.59
C ARG A 296 8.43 -14.04 -7.75
N TYR A 297 7.12 -13.97 -7.65
CA TYR A 297 6.33 -14.90 -6.86
C TYR A 297 6.39 -16.32 -7.44
N GLU A 298 6.41 -16.47 -8.77
CA GLU A 298 6.64 -17.77 -9.43
C GLU A 298 8.02 -18.35 -9.08
N LEU A 299 9.07 -17.53 -9.02
CA LEU A 299 10.40 -17.97 -8.57
C LEU A 299 10.39 -18.43 -7.11
N ILE A 300 9.65 -17.76 -6.24
CA ILE A 300 9.47 -18.17 -4.83
C ILE A 300 8.77 -19.53 -4.75
N ILE A 301 7.70 -19.73 -5.53
CA ILE A 301 6.99 -21.02 -5.62
C ILE A 301 7.94 -22.12 -6.09
N LYS A 302 8.71 -21.88 -7.16
CA LYS A 302 9.72 -22.83 -7.67
C LYS A 302 10.79 -23.18 -6.65
N SER A 303 11.12 -22.27 -5.74
CA SER A 303 12.12 -22.52 -4.69
C SER A 303 11.67 -23.58 -3.67
N GLY A 304 10.36 -23.78 -3.48
CA GLY A 304 9.79 -24.80 -2.59
C GLY A 304 10.09 -24.61 -1.09
N LYS A 305 10.69 -23.48 -0.68
CA LYS A 305 11.10 -23.27 0.72
C LYS A 305 9.91 -22.93 1.59
N SER A 306 9.55 -23.81 2.52
CA SER A 306 8.47 -23.56 3.47
C SER A 306 8.88 -22.61 4.61
N LEU A 307 7.90 -21.90 5.18
CA LEU A 307 8.10 -21.02 6.32
C LEU A 307 8.52 -21.83 7.57
N PRO A 308 9.60 -21.44 8.29
CA PRO A 308 10.03 -22.14 9.49
C PRO A 308 8.99 -21.95 10.62
N ARG A 309 8.92 -22.91 11.55
CA ARG A 309 7.94 -22.89 12.66
C ARG A 309 8.09 -21.71 13.61
N ASN A 310 9.31 -21.22 13.81
CA ASN A 310 9.61 -20.09 14.70
C ASN A 310 9.80 -18.78 13.93
N TRP A 311 9.15 -18.66 12.77
CA TRP A 311 9.25 -17.45 11.97
C TRP A 311 8.65 -16.26 12.73
N LYS A 312 9.37 -15.15 12.69
CA LYS A 312 8.92 -13.84 13.16
C LYS A 312 9.17 -12.84 12.04
N VAL A 313 8.29 -11.86 11.96
CA VAL A 313 8.40 -10.76 10.99
C VAL A 313 9.60 -9.91 11.38
N SER A 314 10.38 -9.49 10.39
CA SER A 314 11.43 -8.49 10.60
C SER A 314 10.82 -7.09 10.54
N LEU A 315 10.47 -6.52 11.69
CA LEU A 315 10.02 -5.13 11.78
C LEU A 315 11.21 -4.21 12.13
N PRO A 316 11.30 -3.01 11.54
CA PRO A 316 12.27 -2.00 11.95
C PRO A 316 11.93 -1.46 13.35
N ASP A 317 12.91 -0.78 13.95
CA ASP A 317 12.63 0.10 15.08
C ASP A 317 11.99 1.39 14.55
N PHE A 318 10.71 1.62 14.89
CA PHE A 318 9.97 2.76 14.37
C PHE A 318 10.33 4.09 15.04
N GLU A 319 11.15 4.06 16.08
CA GLU A 319 11.59 5.23 16.84
C GLU A 319 13.05 5.60 16.56
N SER A 320 13.76 4.88 15.68
CA SER A 320 15.20 5.09 15.41
C SER A 320 15.55 6.50 14.92
N HIS A 321 14.62 7.21 14.30
CA HIS A 321 14.81 8.59 13.84
C HIS A 321 14.79 9.62 14.98
N LEU A 322 14.34 9.24 16.18
CA LEU A 322 14.35 10.09 17.37
C LEU A 322 15.71 10.08 18.09
N ASP A 323 16.49 9.01 17.94
CA ASP A 323 17.77 8.83 18.65
C ASP A 323 18.85 9.85 18.19
N ASP A 324 18.77 10.31 16.94
CA ASP A 324 19.68 11.33 16.38
C ASP A 324 19.24 12.76 16.72
N ILE A 325 18.01 12.95 17.19
CA ILE A 325 17.51 14.24 17.69
C ILE A 325 17.96 14.35 19.14
N GLY A 326 19.21 14.78 19.34
CA GLY A 326 19.84 14.89 20.65
C GLY A 326 18.89 15.46 21.71
N TYR A 327 18.83 14.78 22.84
CA TYR A 327 18.12 15.16 24.06
C TYR A 327 18.28 16.66 24.32
N ILE A 328 17.26 17.46 23.99
CA ILE A 328 17.16 18.82 24.50
C ILE A 328 16.57 18.62 25.89
N GLU A 329 17.41 18.72 26.94
CA GLU A 329 16.90 18.99 28.28
C GLU A 329 16.02 20.24 28.15
N GLU A 330 14.71 20.08 28.28
CA GLU A 330 13.84 21.20 28.56
C GLU A 330 14.39 21.83 29.84
N GLU A 331 15.13 22.93 29.70
CA GLU A 331 15.53 23.76 30.83
C GLU A 331 14.23 24.09 31.58
N GLU A 332 14.07 23.47 32.75
CA GLU A 332 13.06 23.82 33.74
C GLU A 332 12.98 25.33 33.81
N ASP A 333 11.77 25.86 33.55
CA ASP A 333 11.38 27.26 33.66
C ASP A 333 12.23 28.00 34.70
N SER A 334 13.30 28.64 34.25
CA SER A 334 14.03 29.57 35.10
C SER A 334 13.08 30.74 35.31
N GLU A 335 12.48 30.77 36.50
CA GLU A 335 11.57 31.80 36.99
C GLU A 335 11.93 33.17 36.40
N LEU A 336 11.07 33.66 35.49
CA LEU A 336 11.10 35.04 35.03
C LEU A 336 10.90 35.93 36.27
N ALA A 337 12.00 36.36 36.87
CA ALA A 337 12.01 37.35 37.94
C ALA A 337 11.30 38.60 37.42
N SER A 338 10.16 38.89 38.04
CA SER A 338 9.40 40.10 37.82
C SER A 338 10.28 41.32 38.09
N TYR A 339 10.63 42.05 37.04
CA TYR A 339 11.10 43.42 37.20
C TYR A 339 9.91 44.29 37.55
N GLU A 340 9.63 44.42 38.85
CA GLU A 340 8.96 45.61 39.39
C GLU A 340 9.99 46.74 39.37
N GLU A 341 9.81 47.72 38.49
CA GLU A 341 10.46 49.02 38.61
C GLU A 341 9.43 50.09 39.01
N GLU A 342 9.92 50.98 39.86
CA GLU A 342 9.26 51.99 40.71
C GLU A 342 8.43 53.07 40.01
#